data_AF-A0A8J8H7A3-F1
#
_entry.id   AF-A0A8J8H7A3-F1
#
_cell.length_a   1.000
_cell.length_b   1.000
_cell.length_c   1.000
_cell.angle_alpha   90.00
_cell.angle_beta   90.00
_cell.angle_gamma   90.00
#
_symmetry.space_group_name_H-M   'P 1'
#
loop_
_entity.id
_entity.type
_entity.pdbx_description
1 polymer ?
#
loop_
_entity_poly.entity_id
_entity_poly.type
_entity_poly.pdbx_seq_one_letter_code
_entity_poly.pdbx_strand_id
1 'polypeptide(L)'
;MLREQKLTSQLLNTLQQGGITKIIRGAKDKNIELRREVGNNSFFADILISLSSQKSEEKSFNTKQTKFIAIEVKISDWKQGLYQAWRYYSFAEKSYLALYEDYAKNIEIDSFKKHNVGLIVFNENTIKVLHHPTTNNFKGKDTYEINLREKIWQRSLAIQSVQPVV
;
A
#
# COMPACT_ATOMS: atom_id res chain seq x y z
N MET A 1 -2.31 5.92 16.86
CA MET A 1 -1.86 4.64 17.45
C MET A 1 -3.01 3.68 17.82
N LEU A 2 -3.66 3.73 19.00
CA LEU A 2 -4.71 2.73 19.37
C LEU A 2 -5.90 2.68 18.40
N ARG A 3 -6.35 3.83 17.90
CA ARG A 3 -7.46 3.91 16.94
C ARG A 3 -7.09 3.33 15.57
N GLU A 4 -5.89 3.64 15.06
CA GLU A 4 -5.39 3.08 13.79
C GLU A 4 -5.20 1.57 13.91
N GLN A 5 -4.68 1.07 15.03
CA GLN A 5 -4.58 -0.38 15.27
C GLN A 5 -5.95 -1.08 15.21
N LYS A 6 -7.01 -0.45 15.74
CA LYS A 6 -8.38 -0.98 15.62
C LYS A 6 -8.83 -1.01 14.16
N LEU A 7 -8.57 0.07 13.41
CA LEU A 7 -8.89 0.13 11.97
C LEU A 7 -8.14 -0.91 11.15
N THR A 8 -6.85 -1.14 11.43
CA THR A 8 -6.05 -2.19 10.77
C THR A 8 -6.68 -3.56 10.98
N SER A 9 -7.13 -3.86 12.21
CA SER A 9 -7.85 -5.10 12.50
C SER A 9 -9.18 -5.19 11.76
N GLN A 10 -9.94 -4.09 11.69
CA GLN A 10 -11.19 -4.05 10.92
C GLN A 10 -10.94 -4.33 9.44
N LEU A 11 -9.98 -3.63 8.82
CA LEU A 11 -9.62 -3.85 7.42
C LEU A 11 -9.17 -5.29 7.17
N LEU A 12 -8.34 -5.86 8.05
CA LEU A 12 -7.88 -7.24 7.94
C LEU A 12 -9.05 -8.23 7.93
N ASN A 13 -10.03 -8.05 8.82
CA ASN A 13 -11.23 -8.87 8.86
C ASN A 13 -12.04 -8.75 7.56
N THR A 14 -12.26 -7.53 7.06
CA THR A 14 -13.00 -7.32 5.81
C THR A 14 -12.27 -7.91 4.60
N LEU A 15 -10.93 -7.92 4.60
CA LEU A 15 -10.12 -8.60 3.59
C LEU A 15 -10.31 -10.11 3.63
N GLN A 16 -10.25 -10.71 4.82
CA GLN A 16 -10.46 -12.15 5.05
C GLN A 16 -11.87 -12.62 4.65
N GLN A 17 -12.88 -11.76 4.81
CA GLN A 17 -14.27 -12.03 4.40
C GLN A 17 -14.51 -11.88 2.88
N GLY A 18 -13.44 -11.86 2.07
CA GLY A 18 -13.53 -11.85 0.61
C GLY A 18 -13.29 -10.48 -0.04
N GLY A 19 -13.14 -9.41 0.75
CA GLY A 19 -12.78 -8.08 0.25
C GLY A 19 -11.44 -8.06 -0.49
N ILE A 20 -10.56 -9.03 -0.20
CA ILE A 20 -9.26 -9.19 -0.86
C ILE A 20 -9.34 -9.36 -2.39
N THR A 21 -10.44 -9.93 -2.90
CA THR A 21 -10.68 -10.11 -4.34
C THR A 21 -10.81 -8.78 -5.08
N LYS A 22 -11.19 -7.71 -4.37
CA LYS A 22 -11.25 -6.35 -4.93
C LYS A 22 -9.85 -5.75 -5.12
N ILE A 23 -8.85 -6.23 -4.37
CA ILE A 23 -7.46 -5.77 -4.45
C ILE A 23 -6.66 -6.62 -5.45
N ILE A 24 -6.84 -7.94 -5.40
CA ILE A 24 -6.14 -8.90 -6.26
C ILE A 24 -7.01 -9.25 -7.46
N ARG A 25 -6.76 -8.63 -8.61
CA ARG A 25 -7.35 -9.06 -9.88
C ARG A 25 -6.72 -10.37 -10.34
N GLY A 26 -7.53 -11.38 -10.66
CA GLY A 26 -7.06 -12.67 -11.22
C GLY A 26 -6.44 -13.63 -10.20
N ALA A 27 -7.07 -13.78 -9.03
CA ALA A 27 -6.57 -14.63 -7.94
C ALA A 27 -6.82 -16.15 -8.13
N LYS A 28 -7.40 -16.59 -9.25
CA LYS A 28 -7.46 -18.02 -9.58
C LYS A 28 -6.02 -18.55 -9.56
N ASP A 29 -5.76 -19.54 -8.70
CA ASP A 29 -4.51 -20.30 -8.62
C ASP A 29 -3.35 -19.69 -7.79
N LYS A 30 -3.63 -18.69 -6.93
CA LYS A 30 -2.63 -18.15 -5.98
C LYS A 30 -2.94 -18.55 -4.54
N ASN A 31 -1.91 -19.00 -3.81
CA ASN A 31 -1.93 -19.04 -2.35
C ASN A 31 -1.79 -17.60 -1.84
N ILE A 32 -2.75 -17.16 -1.03
CA ILE A 32 -2.78 -15.82 -0.45
C ILE A 32 -2.60 -15.93 1.05
N GLU A 33 -1.58 -15.25 1.56
CA GLU A 33 -1.35 -15.11 3.00
C GLU A 33 -1.44 -13.64 3.39
N LEU A 34 -2.24 -13.35 4.41
CA LEU A 34 -2.40 -12.02 4.98
C LEU A 34 -1.59 -11.93 6.27
N ARG A 35 -0.67 -10.98 6.35
CA ARG A 35 0.11 -10.68 7.55
C ARG A 35 -0.17 -9.26 8.01
N ARG A 36 -0.39 -9.11 9.31
CA ARG A 36 -0.38 -7.81 9.97
C ARG A 36 0.98 -7.64 10.60
N GLU A 37 1.67 -6.57 10.29
CA GLU A 37 2.90 -6.23 11.00
C GLU A 37 2.53 -5.43 12.26
N VAL A 38 3.09 -5.84 13.39
CA VAL A 38 2.89 -5.17 14.68
C VAL A 38 4.21 -4.58 15.10
N GLY A 39 4.41 -3.28 14.83
CA GLY A 39 5.64 -2.59 15.21
C GLY A 39 5.48 -1.07 15.19
N ASN A 40 6.23 -0.39 16.06
CA ASN A 40 6.31 1.08 16.10
C ASN A 40 7.29 1.67 15.07
N ASN A 41 7.80 0.85 14.14
CA ASN A 41 8.76 1.28 13.14
C ASN A 41 8.06 1.68 11.84
N SER A 42 8.20 2.95 11.47
CA SER A 42 7.70 3.55 10.22
C SER A 42 8.25 2.93 8.93
N PHE A 43 8.97 1.81 9.00
CA PHE A 43 9.58 1.13 7.86
C PHE A 43 8.71 -0.01 7.30
N PHE A 44 7.72 -0.50 8.04
CA PHE A 44 6.88 -1.62 7.65
C PHE A 44 5.45 -1.16 7.37
N ALA A 45 4.81 -1.81 6.40
CA ALA A 45 3.40 -1.61 6.11
C ALA A 45 2.53 -2.25 7.20
N ASP A 46 1.36 -1.66 7.48
CA ASP A 46 0.43 -2.21 8.46
C ASP A 46 -0.08 -3.61 8.07
N ILE A 47 -0.31 -3.85 6.78
CA ILE A 47 -0.72 -5.14 6.23
C ILE A 47 0.13 -5.50 5.02
N LEU A 48 0.60 -6.75 4.99
CA LEU A 48 1.26 -7.38 3.86
C LEU A 48 0.43 -8.54 3.32
N ILE A 49 0.23 -8.56 2.02
CA ILE A 49 -0.39 -9.67 1.31
C ILE A 49 0.69 -10.38 0.51
N SER A 50 0.99 -11.61 0.87
CA SER A 50 1.90 -12.49 0.14
C SER A 50 1.12 -13.28 -0.90
N LEU A 51 1.62 -13.26 -2.14
CA LEU A 51 1.08 -14.00 -3.27
C LEU A 51 2.12 -14.99 -3.78
N SER A 52 1.82 -16.27 -3.67
CA SER A 52 2.65 -17.33 -4.22
C SER A 52 1.87 -18.20 -5.19
N SER A 53 2.48 -18.52 -6.33
CA SER A 53 1.88 -19.45 -7.30
C SER A 53 1.97 -20.89 -6.77
N GLN A 54 0.88 -21.63 -6.86
CA GLN A 54 0.93 -23.09 -6.83
C GLN A 54 1.44 -23.55 -8.20
N LYS A 55 2.73 -23.84 -8.32
CA LYS A 55 3.20 -24.66 -9.45
C LYS A 55 4.04 -25.78 -8.89
N SER A 56 3.65 -26.97 -9.32
CA SER A 56 4.17 -28.30 -9.00
C SER A 56 5.68 -28.33 -8.90
N GLU A 57 6.15 -29.12 -7.94
CA GLU A 57 7.53 -29.56 -7.79
C GLU A 57 8.09 -30.01 -9.14
N GLU A 58 8.90 -29.18 -9.80
CA GLU A 58 9.90 -29.67 -10.73
C GLU A 58 11.02 -28.64 -10.93
N LYS A 59 12.12 -28.91 -10.21
CA LYS A 59 13.52 -28.64 -10.53
C LYS A 59 13.79 -27.52 -11.54
N SER A 60 13.89 -26.29 -11.05
CA SER A 60 15.01 -25.40 -11.39
C SER A 60 15.18 -24.40 -10.27
N PHE A 61 16.44 -24.04 -9.96
CA PHE A 61 16.85 -23.16 -8.86
C PHE A 61 16.45 -21.68 -9.08
N ASN A 62 15.26 -21.44 -9.62
CA ASN A 62 14.71 -20.12 -9.81
C ASN A 62 14.02 -19.74 -8.51
N THR A 63 14.66 -18.89 -7.71
CA THR A 63 14.12 -18.34 -6.45
C THR A 63 12.66 -17.96 -6.66
N LYS A 64 11.74 -18.72 -6.04
CA LYS A 64 10.30 -18.52 -6.17
C LYS A 64 10.00 -17.12 -5.64
N GLN A 65 9.84 -16.15 -6.53
CA GLN A 65 9.72 -14.75 -6.14
C GLN A 65 8.32 -14.54 -5.56
N THR A 66 8.23 -14.60 -4.22
CA THR A 66 7.02 -14.21 -3.50
C THR A 66 6.73 -12.75 -3.80
N LYS A 67 5.53 -12.48 -4.29
CA LYS A 67 5.07 -11.14 -4.63
C LYS A 67 4.32 -10.55 -3.45
N PHE A 68 4.67 -9.33 -3.05
CA PHE A 68 4.01 -8.65 -1.94
C PHE A 68 3.13 -7.51 -2.43
N ILE A 69 1.95 -7.37 -1.80
CA ILE A 69 1.15 -6.15 -1.81
C ILE A 69 1.22 -5.55 -0.40
N ALA A 70 1.63 -4.30 -0.29
CA ALA A 70 1.67 -3.56 0.95
C ALA A 70 0.44 -2.64 1.09
N ILE A 71 -0.09 -2.51 2.31
CA ILE A 71 -1.21 -1.62 2.62
C ILE A 71 -0.88 -0.83 3.89
N GLU A 72 -0.86 0.49 3.78
CA GLU A 72 -0.86 1.44 4.91
C GLU A 72 -2.29 1.77 5.31
N VAL A 73 -2.60 1.84 6.61
CA VAL A 73 -3.94 2.17 7.11
C VAL A 73 -3.90 3.52 7.82
N LYS A 74 -4.78 4.44 7.39
CA LYS A 74 -4.94 5.75 8.03
C LYS A 74 -6.39 6.07 8.33
N ILE A 75 -6.59 6.79 9.43
CA ILE A 75 -7.88 7.42 9.73
C ILE A 75 -8.12 8.55 8.74
N SER A 76 -7.22 9.54 8.68
CA SER A 76 -7.47 10.81 7.97
C SER A 76 -6.28 11.44 7.26
N ASP A 77 -5.04 11.26 7.75
CA ASP A 77 -3.86 11.90 7.16
C ASP A 77 -3.40 11.16 5.89
N TRP A 78 -4.11 11.43 4.80
CA TRP A 78 -3.84 10.78 3.52
C TRP A 78 -2.52 11.22 2.90
N LYS A 79 -2.01 12.43 3.21
CA LYS A 79 -0.75 12.93 2.65
C LYS A 79 0.44 12.18 3.25
N GLN A 80 0.46 12.03 4.58
CA GLN A 80 1.45 11.19 5.26
C GLN A 80 1.29 9.72 4.87
N GLY A 81 0.06 9.21 4.85
CA GLY A 81 -0.23 7.83 4.45
C GLY A 81 0.23 7.50 3.03
N LEU A 82 0.00 8.41 2.08
CA LEU A 82 0.45 8.27 0.69
C LEU A 82 1.98 8.17 0.62
N TYR A 83 2.67 9.01 1.39
CA TYR A 83 4.12 8.97 1.48
C TYR A 83 4.64 7.65 2.07
N GLN A 84 4.03 7.16 3.15
CA GLN A 84 4.39 5.88 3.76
C GLN A 84 4.16 4.72 2.80
N ALA A 85 2.98 4.66 2.18
CA ALA A 85 2.64 3.65 1.18
C ALA A 85 3.61 3.68 -0.01
N TRP A 86 4.01 4.86 -0.49
CA TRP A 86 4.97 4.98 -1.58
C TRP A 86 6.34 4.39 -1.25
N ARG A 87 6.82 4.51 0.00
CA ARG A 87 8.11 3.91 0.41
C ARG A 87 8.12 2.39 0.31
N TYR A 88 6.96 1.74 0.40
CA TYR A 88 6.86 0.28 0.32
C TYR A 88 7.16 -0.29 -1.06
N TYR A 89 7.30 0.54 -2.11
CA TYR A 89 7.79 0.08 -3.41
C TYR A 89 9.21 -0.47 -3.41
N SER A 90 9.97 -0.26 -2.35
CA SER A 90 11.29 -0.88 -2.20
C SER A 90 11.23 -2.41 -2.08
N PHE A 91 10.10 -2.95 -1.58
CA PHE A 91 9.93 -4.39 -1.34
C PHE A 91 8.61 -4.96 -1.86
N ALA A 92 7.61 -4.14 -2.17
CA ALA A 92 6.30 -4.57 -2.65
C ALA A 92 6.09 -4.30 -4.15
N GLU A 93 5.43 -5.24 -4.83
CA GLU A 93 5.02 -5.10 -6.22
C GLU A 93 3.91 -4.05 -6.37
N LYS A 94 3.04 -3.95 -5.36
CA LYS A 94 1.97 -2.96 -5.31
C LYS A 94 1.88 -2.42 -3.90
N SER A 95 1.56 -1.14 -3.79
CA SER A 95 1.32 -0.49 -2.52
C SER A 95 0.01 0.26 -2.57
N TYR A 96 -0.72 0.25 -1.45
CA TYR A 96 -1.98 0.94 -1.27
C TYR A 96 -1.95 1.75 0.02
N LEU A 97 -2.66 2.87 0.01
CA LEU A 97 -3.18 3.50 1.21
C LEU A 97 -4.65 3.11 1.37
N ALA A 98 -5.03 2.65 2.56
CA ALA A 98 -6.40 2.42 2.97
C ALA A 98 -6.84 3.54 3.93
N LEU A 99 -7.87 4.29 3.54
CA LEU A 99 -8.47 5.35 4.33
C LEU A 99 -9.85 4.96 4.82
N TYR A 100 -10.14 5.32 6.07
CA TYR A 100 -11.47 5.15 6.63
C TYR A 100 -12.46 6.09 5.93
N GLU A 101 -13.62 5.56 5.53
CA GLU A 101 -14.59 6.23 4.66
C GLU A 101 -15.00 7.62 5.13
N ASP A 102 -15.20 7.81 6.43
CA ASP A 102 -15.63 9.09 7.01
C ASP A 102 -14.66 10.25 6.72
N TYR A 103 -13.40 9.94 6.44
CA TYR A 103 -12.33 10.91 6.19
C TYR A 103 -11.84 10.91 4.74
N ALA A 104 -12.52 10.17 3.86
CA ALA A 104 -12.18 10.11 2.43
C ALA A 104 -12.78 11.25 1.60
N LYS A 105 -13.52 12.17 2.23
CA LYS A 105 -14.06 13.38 1.61
C LYS A 105 -12.91 14.37 1.42
N ASN A 106 -12.55 14.73 0.18
CA ASN A 106 -11.45 15.64 -0.20
C ASN A 106 -10.07 15.01 -0.45
N ILE A 107 -10.01 13.74 -0.89
CA ILE A 107 -8.76 13.14 -1.37
C ILE A 107 -8.45 13.63 -2.80
N GLU A 108 -7.22 14.10 -3.02
CA GLU A 108 -6.70 14.42 -4.35
C GLU A 108 -6.24 13.15 -5.08
N ILE A 109 -7.12 12.51 -5.84
CA ILE A 109 -6.83 11.25 -6.54
C ILE A 109 -5.61 11.36 -7.47
N ASP A 110 -5.34 12.51 -8.06
CA ASP A 110 -4.20 12.69 -8.96
C ASP A 110 -2.85 12.56 -8.25
N SER A 111 -2.79 12.87 -6.95
CA SER A 111 -1.61 12.62 -6.12
C SER A 111 -1.32 11.11 -6.00
N PHE A 112 -2.35 10.25 -6.00
CA PHE A 112 -2.17 8.79 -5.97
C PHE A 112 -1.65 8.28 -7.32
N LYS A 113 -2.25 8.74 -8.42
CA LYS A 113 -1.82 8.40 -9.79
C LYS A 113 -0.36 8.78 -10.04
N LYS A 114 0.02 10.02 -9.67
CA LYS A 114 1.37 10.57 -9.86
C LYS A 114 2.44 9.70 -9.19
N HIS A 115 2.12 9.13 -8.03
CA HIS A 115 3.06 8.32 -7.26
C HIS A 115 2.83 6.82 -7.41
N ASN A 116 1.95 6.44 -8.34
CA ASN A 116 1.53 5.08 -8.63
C ASN A 116 0.90 4.34 -7.44
N VAL A 117 0.57 4.99 -6.31
CA VAL A 117 0.05 4.34 -5.09
C VAL A 117 -1.45 4.08 -5.22
N GLY A 118 -1.90 2.89 -4.89
CA GLY A 118 -3.31 2.55 -4.88
C GLY A 118 -4.09 3.23 -3.75
N LEU A 119 -5.37 3.48 -3.98
CA LEU A 119 -6.26 4.07 -2.98
C LEU A 119 -7.43 3.14 -2.68
N ILE A 120 -7.52 2.74 -1.42
CA ILE A 120 -8.62 1.98 -0.86
C ILE A 120 -9.39 2.89 0.09
N VAL A 121 -10.72 2.86 -0.03
CA VAL A 121 -11.62 3.40 0.98
C VAL A 121 -12.35 2.23 1.62
N PHE A 122 -12.42 2.22 2.94
CA PHE A 122 -13.07 1.13 3.67
C PHE A 122 -13.86 1.64 4.87
N ASN A 123 -14.84 0.84 5.26
CA ASN A 123 -15.55 0.93 6.53
C ASN A 123 -15.66 -0.48 7.13
N GLU A 124 -16.47 -0.66 8.17
CA GLU A 124 -16.63 -1.94 8.85
C GLU A 124 -17.17 -3.06 7.94
N ASN A 125 -17.91 -2.69 6.89
CA ASN A 125 -18.67 -3.63 6.06
C ASN A 125 -18.14 -3.75 4.63
N THR A 126 -17.41 -2.74 4.15
CA THR A 126 -17.10 -2.60 2.73
C THR A 126 -15.68 -2.12 2.48
N ILE A 127 -15.12 -2.62 1.37
CA ILE A 127 -13.89 -2.14 0.75
C ILE A 127 -14.23 -1.67 -0.65
N LYS A 128 -13.75 -0.49 -1.02
CA LYS A 128 -13.83 0.07 -2.36
C LYS A 128 -12.44 0.52 -2.80
N VAL A 129 -11.97 -0.01 -3.92
CA VAL A 129 -10.72 0.47 -4.52
C VAL A 129 -11.06 1.63 -5.45
N LEU A 130 -10.62 2.84 -5.10
CA LEU A 130 -10.82 4.05 -5.92
C LEU A 130 -9.77 4.17 -7.02
N HIS A 131 -8.55 3.71 -6.76
CA HIS A 131 -7.47 3.70 -7.73
C HIS A 131 -6.59 2.46 -7.55
N HIS A 132 -6.28 1.78 -8.65
CA HIS A 132 -5.32 0.68 -8.64
C HIS A 132 -3.94 1.16 -9.10
N PRO A 133 -2.88 0.75 -8.40
CA PRO A 133 -1.52 0.98 -8.82
C PRO A 133 -1.18 0.08 -10.01
N THR A 134 -0.30 0.55 -10.88
CA THR A 134 0.39 -0.33 -11.83
C THR A 134 1.41 -1.18 -11.09
N THR A 135 1.72 -2.36 -11.64
CA THR A 135 2.75 -3.25 -11.06
C THR A 135 4.10 -2.53 -11.05
N ASN A 136 4.69 -2.45 -9.87
CA ASN A 136 6.04 -1.94 -9.70
C ASN A 136 7.05 -3.02 -10.11
N ASN A 137 7.79 -2.75 -11.18
CA ASN A 137 8.90 -3.59 -11.63
C ASN A 137 10.23 -3.17 -11.00
N PHE A 138 10.25 -2.23 -10.05
CA PHE A 138 11.47 -1.93 -9.31
C PHE A 138 11.90 -3.17 -8.51
N LYS A 139 12.91 -3.86 -9.03
CA LYS A 139 13.66 -4.86 -8.29
C LYS A 139 14.51 -4.10 -7.27
N GLY A 140 14.26 -4.41 -5.99
CA GLY A 140 14.81 -3.77 -4.79
C GLY A 140 16.08 -2.96 -5.04
N LYS A 141 15.94 -1.64 -5.01
CA LYS A 141 17.08 -0.74 -5.02
C LYS A 141 17.42 -0.33 -3.61
N ASP A 142 18.71 -0.13 -3.42
CA ASP A 142 19.37 0.12 -2.16
C ASP A 142 18.72 1.28 -1.38
N THR A 143 18.77 1.20 -0.05
CA THR A 143 18.18 2.15 0.92
C THR A 143 18.52 3.61 0.61
N TYR A 144 19.66 3.87 -0.02
CA TYR A 144 20.08 5.18 -0.51
C TYR A 144 19.10 5.82 -1.51
N GLU A 145 18.58 5.06 -2.47
CA GLU A 145 17.65 5.61 -3.46
C GLU A 145 16.31 5.98 -2.83
N ILE A 146 15.87 5.23 -1.81
CA ILE A 146 14.68 5.54 -1.02
C ILE A 146 14.89 6.85 -0.25
N ASN A 147 16.04 7.02 0.40
CA ASN A 147 16.39 8.23 1.14
C ASN A 147 16.53 9.47 0.22
N LEU A 148 17.05 9.30 -0.99
CA LEU A 148 17.12 10.38 -1.98
C LEU A 148 15.73 10.78 -2.47
N ARG A 149 14.86 9.79 -2.68
CA ARG A 149 13.46 9.94 -3.05
C ARG A 149 12.63 10.60 -1.95
N GLU A 150 12.88 10.27 -0.69
CA GLU A 150 12.34 10.96 0.49
C GLU A 150 12.66 12.44 0.44
N LYS A 151 13.93 12.81 0.22
CA LYS A 151 14.35 14.21 0.11
C LYS A 151 13.67 14.94 -1.06
N ILE A 152 13.50 14.28 -2.20
CA ILE A 152 12.80 14.84 -3.38
C ILE A 152 11.31 15.03 -3.08
N TRP A 153 10.67 14.06 -2.42
CA TRP A 153 9.26 14.15 -2.02
C TRP A 153 9.01 15.34 -1.09
N GLN A 154 9.81 15.47 -0.03
CA GLN A 154 9.70 16.56 0.93
C GLN A 154 9.84 17.93 0.25
N ARG A 155 10.77 18.05 -0.70
CA ARG A 155 10.90 19.25 -1.55
C ARG A 155 9.66 19.50 -2.41
N SER A 156 9.07 18.46 -2.99
CA SER A 156 7.88 18.61 -3.84
C SER A 156 6.64 19.09 -3.06
N LEU A 157 6.45 18.62 -1.82
CA LEU A 157 5.40 19.11 -0.93
C LEU A 157 5.63 20.57 -0.53
N ALA A 158 6.88 20.92 -0.22
CA ALA A 158 7.25 22.29 0.13
C ALA A 158 7.00 23.27 -1.02
N ILE A 159 7.27 22.88 -2.27
CA ILE A 159 7.00 23.70 -3.46
C ILE A 159 5.49 23.91 -3.65
N GLN A 160 4.66 22.90 -3.40
CA GLN A 160 3.20 23.02 -3.50
C GLN A 160 2.58 23.90 -2.39
N SER A 161 3.28 24.10 -1.27
CA SER A 161 2.84 24.98 -0.18
C SER A 161 3.22 26.45 -0.35
N VAL A 162 4.08 26.79 -1.31
CA VAL A 162 4.40 28.18 -1.64
C VAL A 162 3.34 28.70 -2.62
N GLN A 163 2.39 29.49 -2.12
CA GLN A 163 1.50 30.26 -3.00
C GLN A 163 2.34 31.24 -3.82
N PRO A 164 2.04 31.45 -5.12
CA PRO A 164 2.70 32.50 -5.88
C PRO A 164 2.42 33.83 -5.19
N VAL A 165 3.48 34.58 -4.87
CA VAL A 165 3.35 35.98 -4.50
C VAL A 165 2.89 36.70 -5.77
N VAL A 166 1.60 37.04 -5.81
CA VAL A 166 1.03 37.94 -6.82
C VAL A 166 1.32 39.37 -6.42
#